data_AF-A0A914WBY4-F1
#
_entry.id   AF-A0A914WBY4-F1
#
_cell.length_a   1.000
_cell.length_b   1.000
_cell.length_c   1.000
_cell.angle_alpha   90.00
_cell.angle_beta   90.00
_cell.angle_gamma   90.00
#
_symmetry.space_group_name_H-M   'P 1'
#
loop_
_entity.id
_entity.type
_entity.pdbx_description
1 polymer ?
#
loop_
_entity_poly.entity_id
_entity_poly.type
_entity_poly.pdbx_seq_one_letter_code
_entity_poly.pdbx_strand_id
1 'polypeptide(L)'
;MGCCNSTPSKSSISPEAACKPSGDTASNVRKSSFIQSSIASMISAVTFNFASLETTPSLDLTEEQKAILQEHWKKTLLAQRPDYFHKVMLISIQQSPKMNEVIACQMYCVRDLTQWPKLDRMSKGVRDFIDRQITVNDLDSAILSQEARELGGVHARYAQYGFKPAFLDIWQNSALLLLEKLKFDDEKEKELFIDAWRLMISFISEFMMIGYDSSMQLVRSEKKKESSSLDKTNVTNLQDAIDDNRTDNSTNSGER
;
A
#
# COMPACT_ATOMS: atom_id res chain seq x y z
N MET A 1 74.17 -2.58 -20.58
CA MET A 1 73.72 -3.99 -20.73
C MET A 1 72.19 -3.93 -20.69
N GLY A 2 71.48 -3.72 -21.81
CA GLY A 2 71.17 -4.70 -22.89
C GLY A 2 69.94 -5.52 -22.46
N CYS A 3 68.80 -5.65 -23.15
CA CYS A 3 68.30 -5.32 -24.49
C CYS A 3 66.76 -5.19 -24.39
N CYS A 4 66.11 -4.20 -25.03
CA CYS A 4 65.26 -4.32 -26.24
C CYS A 4 64.38 -5.58 -26.34
N ASN A 5 63.04 -5.40 -26.43
CA ASN A 5 62.19 -5.78 -27.59
C ASN A 5 60.70 -5.46 -27.28
N SER A 6 60.04 -4.55 -28.01
CA SER A 6 59.47 -4.66 -29.36
C SER A 6 58.18 -5.49 -29.41
N THR A 7 57.06 -4.80 -29.65
CA THR A 7 55.76 -5.32 -30.08
C THR A 7 55.82 -6.08 -31.41
N PRO A 8 54.78 -6.87 -31.72
CA PRO A 8 54.07 -6.55 -32.96
C PRO A 8 52.54 -6.65 -32.85
N SER A 9 51.90 -5.77 -33.60
CA SER A 9 50.50 -5.79 -34.00
C SER A 9 50.21 -6.95 -34.96
N LYS A 10 48.99 -7.52 -34.89
CA LYS A 10 48.27 -8.03 -36.05
C LYS A 10 46.76 -8.11 -35.79
N SER A 11 46.05 -7.56 -36.76
CA SER A 11 44.61 -7.44 -36.99
C SER A 11 43.94 -8.75 -37.43
N SER A 12 42.68 -8.94 -37.03
CA SER A 12 41.64 -9.66 -37.80
C SER A 12 40.27 -9.35 -37.16
N ILE A 13 39.45 -8.49 -37.76
CA ILE A 13 38.30 -8.82 -38.63
C ILE A 13 37.07 -9.31 -37.83
N SER A 14 36.00 -8.49 -37.88
CA SER A 14 34.62 -8.69 -37.37
C SER A 14 33.89 -9.87 -38.04
N PRO A 15 32.73 -10.32 -37.51
CA PRO A 15 31.44 -9.66 -37.78
C PRO A 15 30.59 -9.50 -36.49
N GLU A 16 30.03 -8.34 -36.18
CA GLU A 16 28.80 -7.79 -36.79
C GLU A 16 27.59 -8.74 -36.68
N ALA A 17 26.95 -8.78 -35.51
CA ALA A 17 25.59 -9.28 -35.33
C ALA A 17 24.67 -8.08 -35.11
N ALA A 18 24.16 -7.55 -36.21
CA ALA A 18 23.10 -6.56 -36.26
C ALA A 18 21.76 -7.22 -35.89
N CYS A 19 21.23 -6.92 -34.70
CA CYS A 19 19.80 -7.09 -34.45
C CYS A 19 19.09 -5.83 -34.96
N LYS A 20 18.59 -5.90 -36.20
CA LYS A 20 17.64 -4.90 -36.71
C LYS A 20 16.25 -5.13 -36.10
N PRO A 21 15.49 -4.04 -35.86
CA PRO A 21 14.11 -4.12 -35.42
C PRO A 21 13.19 -4.40 -36.61
N SER A 22 12.36 -5.44 -36.51
CA SER A 22 11.20 -5.61 -37.38
C SER A 22 10.01 -4.90 -36.74
N GLY A 23 9.59 -3.79 -37.36
CA GLY A 23 8.22 -3.33 -37.25
C GLY A 23 7.32 -4.24 -38.09
N ASP A 24 6.19 -4.65 -37.53
CA ASP A 24 4.90 -4.34 -38.14
C ASP A 24 3.75 -4.60 -37.16
N THR A 25 3.06 -3.48 -36.91
CA THR A 25 1.62 -3.27 -36.75
C THR A 25 0.67 -4.36 -36.23
N ALA A 26 -0.13 -3.87 -35.28
CA ALA A 26 -1.55 -4.12 -35.10
C ALA A 26 -1.98 -5.43 -34.42
N SER A 27 -2.36 -5.28 -33.15
CA SER A 27 -3.68 -5.63 -32.59
C SER A 27 -3.54 -6.28 -31.21
N ASN A 28 -3.70 -5.47 -30.15
CA ASN A 28 -4.41 -5.91 -28.94
C ASN A 28 -4.62 -4.73 -27.99
N VAL A 29 -5.39 -3.74 -28.46
CA VAL A 29 -6.09 -2.81 -27.56
C VAL A 29 -7.34 -3.54 -27.08
N ARG A 30 -7.19 -4.45 -26.12
CA ARG A 30 -8.33 -4.95 -25.32
C ARG A 30 -7.91 -5.18 -23.88
N LYS A 31 -8.52 -4.36 -23.01
CA LYS A 31 -8.77 -4.56 -21.57
C LYS A 31 -7.65 -4.14 -20.61
N SER A 32 -7.37 -2.83 -20.58
CA SER A 32 -6.94 -2.13 -19.37
C SER A 32 -8.04 -1.19 -18.87
N SER A 33 -9.26 -1.69 -18.75
CA SER A 33 -10.44 -0.95 -18.26
C SER A 33 -11.04 -1.55 -16.97
N PHE A 34 -10.34 -2.50 -16.34
CA PHE A 34 -10.90 -3.27 -15.21
C PHE A 34 -10.62 -2.68 -13.82
N ILE A 35 -9.76 -1.66 -13.69
CA ILE A 35 -9.46 -1.03 -12.38
C ILE A 35 -10.12 0.35 -12.23
N GLN A 36 -10.55 1.00 -13.31
CA GLN A 36 -11.18 2.34 -13.23
C GLN A 36 -12.71 2.34 -13.10
N SER A 37 -13.44 1.27 -13.46
CA SER A 37 -14.91 1.25 -13.35
C SER A 37 -15.46 0.70 -12.03
N SER A 38 -14.63 0.06 -11.19
CA SER A 38 -15.08 -0.52 -9.91
C SER A 38 -15.11 0.49 -8.76
N ILE A 39 -14.49 1.66 -8.91
CA ILE A 39 -14.42 2.68 -7.85
C ILE A 39 -15.71 3.52 -7.83
N ALA A 40 -16.30 3.81 -8.99
CA ALA A 40 -17.49 4.66 -9.09
C ALA A 40 -18.77 4.01 -8.52
N SER A 41 -18.87 2.67 -8.51
CA SER A 41 -20.07 1.97 -8.05
C SER A 41 -20.09 1.66 -6.55
N MET A 42 -18.97 1.77 -5.84
CA MET A 42 -18.91 1.50 -4.39
C MET A 42 -18.98 2.76 -3.52
N ILE A 43 -18.73 3.94 -4.10
CA ILE A 43 -18.84 5.22 -3.38
C ILE A 43 -20.31 5.54 -3.01
N SER A 44 -21.30 4.95 -3.70
CA SER A 44 -22.72 5.24 -3.45
C SER A 44 -23.34 4.47 -2.27
N ALA A 45 -22.64 3.53 -1.63
CA ALA A 45 -23.18 2.68 -0.57
C ALA A 45 -22.58 2.92 0.83
N VAL A 46 -21.67 3.88 0.97
CA VAL A 46 -21.03 4.22 2.27
C VAL A 46 -21.38 5.65 2.67
N THR A 47 -22.65 6.03 2.58
CA THR A 47 -23.20 7.11 3.41
C THR A 47 -23.51 6.53 4.79
N PHE A 48 -22.44 6.22 5.54
CA PHE A 48 -22.55 5.83 6.93
C PHE A 48 -22.90 7.09 7.73
N ASN A 49 -24.13 7.14 8.25
CA ASN A 49 -24.59 8.19 9.17
C ASN A 49 -23.76 8.16 10.45
N PHE A 50 -22.68 8.93 10.48
CA PHE A 50 -21.89 9.19 11.68
C PHE A 50 -22.43 10.45 12.39
N ALA A 51 -23.66 10.36 12.90
CA ALA A 51 -24.25 11.38 13.76
C ALA A 51 -23.91 11.05 15.23
N SER A 52 -22.62 11.14 15.57
CA SER A 52 -22.18 11.35 16.95
C SER A 52 -21.31 12.58 16.93
N LEU A 53 -21.28 13.33 18.02
CA LEU A 53 -20.50 14.56 18.20
C LEU A 53 -18.99 14.23 18.16
N GLU A 54 -18.48 13.77 17.02
CA GLU A 54 -17.06 13.59 16.81
C GLU A 54 -16.48 14.98 16.58
N THR A 55 -15.82 15.48 17.63
CA THR A 55 -14.81 16.51 17.49
C THR A 55 -13.96 16.15 16.29
N THR A 56 -13.95 17.04 15.29
CA THR A 56 -13.14 16.87 14.10
C THR A 56 -11.72 16.53 14.53
N PRO A 57 -11.14 15.44 14.00
CA PRO A 57 -9.81 15.03 14.41
C PRO A 57 -8.84 16.19 14.17
N SER A 58 -8.07 16.54 15.19
CA SER A 58 -7.18 17.72 15.17
C SER A 58 -5.74 17.25 15.08
N LEU A 59 -5.05 17.68 14.02
CA LEU A 59 -3.60 17.55 13.94
C LEU A 59 -2.98 18.63 14.83
N ASP A 60 -2.31 18.22 15.90
CA ASP A 60 -1.70 19.13 16.89
C ASP A 60 -0.36 19.67 16.36
N LEU A 61 -0.42 20.47 15.29
CA LEU A 61 0.71 21.23 14.77
C LEU A 61 0.46 22.73 14.95
N THR A 62 1.44 23.43 15.51
CA THR A 62 1.45 24.89 15.50
C THR A 62 1.65 25.42 14.08
N GLU A 63 1.26 26.67 13.83
CA GLU A 63 1.51 27.31 12.53
C GLU A 63 3.01 27.38 12.20
N GLU A 64 3.86 27.53 13.21
CA GLU A 64 5.33 27.47 13.06
C GLU A 64 5.80 26.09 12.58
N GLN A 65 5.23 25.02 13.14
CA GLN A 65 5.54 23.65 12.73
C GLN A 65 5.03 23.31 11.33
N LYS A 66 3.88 23.87 10.91
CA LYS A 66 3.42 23.73 9.53
C LYS A 66 4.37 24.45 8.56
N ALA A 67 4.75 25.69 8.90
CA ALA A 67 5.67 26.48 8.09
C ALA A 67 7.03 25.79 7.94
N ILE A 68 7.60 25.24 9.02
CA ILE A 68 8.90 24.55 8.96
C ILE A 68 8.82 23.29 8.09
N LEU A 69 7.71 22.53 8.16
CA LEU A 69 7.48 21.37 7.29
C LEU A 69 7.43 21.79 5.82
N GLN A 70 6.67 22.82 5.49
CA GLN A 70 6.51 23.30 4.12
C GLN A 70 7.81 23.84 3.52
N GLU A 71 8.58 24.61 4.30
CA GLU A 71 9.86 25.14 3.87
C GLU A 71 10.86 24.01 3.58
N HIS A 72 11.08 23.15 4.56
CA HIS A 72 12.17 22.18 4.49
C HIS A 72 11.82 20.90 3.74
N TRP A 73 10.54 20.64 3.44
CA TRP A 73 10.11 19.50 2.64
C TRP A 73 10.86 19.43 1.29
N LYS A 74 10.80 20.50 0.48
CA LYS A 74 11.52 20.56 -0.80
C LYS A 74 12.96 21.01 -0.63
N LYS A 75 13.19 22.07 0.15
CA LYS A 75 14.49 22.75 0.29
C LYS A 75 15.56 21.87 0.94
N THR A 76 15.18 21.04 1.90
CA THR A 76 16.13 20.23 2.70
C THR A 76 15.95 18.75 2.41
N LEU A 77 14.78 18.18 2.73
CA LEU A 77 14.57 16.74 2.66
C LEU A 77 14.73 16.20 1.23
N LEU A 78 13.91 16.68 0.28
CA LEU A 78 13.95 16.17 -1.09
C LEU A 78 15.20 16.60 -1.87
N ALA A 79 15.80 17.75 -1.53
CA ALA A 79 17.04 18.20 -2.14
C ALA A 79 18.25 17.35 -1.71
N GLN A 80 18.37 17.03 -0.42
CA GLN A 80 19.50 16.24 0.10
C GLN A 80 19.29 14.73 -0.08
N ARG A 81 18.03 14.27 -0.07
CA ARG A 81 17.65 12.85 -0.12
C ARG A 81 16.48 12.62 -1.09
N PRO A 82 16.70 12.72 -2.41
CA PRO A 82 15.65 12.45 -3.40
C PRO A 82 15.14 11.01 -3.35
N ASP A 83 15.94 10.08 -2.83
CA ASP A 83 15.62 8.66 -2.64
C ASP A 83 15.08 8.34 -1.23
N TYR A 84 14.75 9.35 -0.41
CA TYR A 84 14.36 9.18 1.00
C TYR A 84 13.32 8.08 1.20
N PHE A 85 12.18 8.16 0.53
CA PHE A 85 11.09 7.18 0.66
C PHE A 85 11.46 5.77 0.20
N HIS A 86 12.33 5.67 -0.81
CA HIS A 86 12.86 4.39 -1.26
C HIS A 86 13.76 3.80 -0.17
N LYS A 87 14.63 4.62 0.42
CA LYS A 87 15.54 4.20 1.48
C LYS A 87 14.82 3.82 2.77
N VAL A 88 13.79 4.58 3.18
CA VAL A 88 12.93 4.24 4.33
C VAL A 88 12.36 2.84 4.13
N MET A 89 11.71 2.59 2.97
CA MET A 89 11.11 1.29 2.69
C MET A 89 12.13 0.14 2.73
N LEU A 90 13.34 0.34 2.18
CA LEU A 90 14.40 -0.66 2.25
C LEU A 90 14.81 -0.99 3.69
N ILE A 91 15.01 0.03 4.53
CA ILE A 91 15.37 -0.16 5.95
C ILE A 91 14.23 -0.88 6.67
N SER A 92 12.98 -0.51 6.42
CA SER A 92 11.83 -1.14 7.05
C SER A 92 11.68 -2.62 6.64
N ILE A 93 11.96 -2.96 5.38
CA ILE A 93 11.97 -4.36 4.90
C ILE A 93 13.09 -5.15 5.59
N GLN A 94 14.27 -4.55 5.78
CA GLN A 94 15.38 -5.18 6.49
C GLN A 94 15.04 -5.44 7.97
N GLN A 95 14.29 -4.52 8.60
CA GLN A 95 13.86 -4.65 10.00
C GLN A 95 12.70 -5.64 10.17
N SER A 96 11.90 -5.90 9.13
CA SER A 96 10.80 -6.85 9.15
C SER A 96 10.85 -7.81 7.95
N PRO A 97 11.48 -8.99 8.10
CA PRO A 97 11.48 -10.02 7.05
C PRO A 97 10.07 -10.42 6.62
N LYS A 98 9.07 -10.30 7.50
CA LYS A 98 7.67 -10.58 7.16
C LYS A 98 7.12 -9.62 6.10
N MET A 99 7.60 -8.37 6.07
CA MET A 99 7.24 -7.43 5.03
C MET A 99 7.77 -7.89 3.66
N ASN A 100 8.95 -8.50 3.62
CA ASN A 100 9.53 -9.11 2.42
C ASN A 100 8.63 -10.19 1.81
N GLU A 101 7.95 -10.97 2.67
CA GLU A 101 6.97 -11.98 2.25
C GLU A 101 5.68 -11.35 1.71
N VAL A 102 5.11 -10.37 2.43
CA VAL A 102 3.85 -9.69 2.02
C VAL A 102 4.01 -9.00 0.66
N ILE A 103 5.13 -8.31 0.47
CA ILE A 103 5.40 -7.60 -0.77
C ILE A 103 5.76 -8.59 -1.91
N ALA A 104 6.08 -9.84 -1.54
CA ALA A 104 6.45 -10.97 -2.41
C ALA A 104 7.75 -10.75 -3.19
N CYS A 105 8.78 -10.14 -2.57
CA CYS A 105 10.07 -9.95 -3.23
C CYS A 105 10.70 -11.26 -3.69
N GLN A 106 10.49 -12.36 -2.95
CA GLN A 106 11.09 -13.66 -3.27
C GLN A 106 10.57 -14.29 -4.57
N MET A 107 9.45 -13.80 -5.11
CA MET A 107 8.87 -14.28 -6.37
C MET A 107 9.54 -13.68 -7.61
N TYR A 108 10.44 -12.70 -7.45
CA TYR A 108 11.08 -12.00 -8.57
C TYR A 108 12.56 -12.36 -8.72
N CYS A 109 13.05 -12.46 -9.96
CA CYS A 109 14.44 -12.79 -10.28
C CYS A 109 15.47 -11.70 -9.90
N VAL A 110 15.01 -10.56 -9.40
CA VAL A 110 15.87 -9.44 -9.01
C VAL A 110 16.21 -9.57 -7.52
N ARG A 111 17.45 -9.99 -7.23
CA ARG A 111 17.95 -10.08 -5.84
C ARG A 111 18.19 -8.71 -5.19
N ASP A 112 18.45 -7.69 -6.01
CA ASP A 112 18.69 -6.33 -5.56
C ASP A 112 17.37 -5.57 -5.37
N LEU A 113 16.94 -5.41 -4.11
CA LEU A 113 15.70 -4.72 -3.76
C LEU A 113 15.68 -3.27 -4.25
N THR A 114 16.83 -2.63 -4.45
CA THR A 114 16.91 -1.23 -4.90
C THR A 114 16.38 -1.04 -6.33
N GLN A 115 16.39 -2.11 -7.14
CA GLN A 115 15.95 -2.06 -8.53
C GLN A 115 14.51 -2.54 -8.72
N TRP A 116 13.80 -2.82 -7.63
CA TRP A 116 12.51 -3.48 -7.73
C TRP A 116 11.39 -2.51 -8.11
N PRO A 117 10.71 -2.70 -9.27
CA PRO A 117 9.74 -1.71 -9.76
C PRO A 117 8.49 -1.55 -8.88
N LYS A 118 8.14 -2.56 -8.07
CA LYS A 118 7.02 -2.46 -7.13
C LYS A 118 7.40 -1.57 -5.94
N LEU A 119 8.63 -1.70 -5.42
CA LEU A 119 9.14 -0.85 -4.35
C LEU A 119 9.18 0.61 -4.78
N ASP A 120 9.74 0.89 -5.96
CA ASP A 120 9.79 2.24 -6.51
C ASP A 120 8.38 2.87 -6.63
N ARG A 121 7.41 2.12 -7.17
CA ARG A 121 6.01 2.58 -7.25
C ARG A 121 5.39 2.84 -5.87
N MET A 122 5.63 1.98 -4.90
CA MET A 122 5.14 2.17 -3.53
C MET A 122 5.77 3.40 -2.88
N SER A 123 7.09 3.55 -2.97
CA SER A 123 7.82 4.70 -2.43
C SER A 123 7.37 6.02 -3.05
N LYS A 124 7.11 6.03 -4.37
CA LYS A 124 6.50 7.18 -5.05
C LYS A 124 5.09 7.46 -4.55
N GLY A 125 4.25 6.44 -4.39
CA GLY A 125 2.90 6.61 -3.85
C GLY A 125 2.90 7.22 -2.44
N VAL A 126 3.81 6.79 -1.55
CA VAL A 126 3.96 7.37 -0.20
C VAL A 126 4.46 8.81 -0.27
N ARG A 127 5.46 9.09 -1.13
CA ARG A 127 5.95 10.44 -1.36
C ARG A 127 4.84 11.37 -1.84
N ASP A 128 4.10 10.96 -2.87
CA ASP A 128 3.06 11.78 -3.50
C ASP A 128 1.90 12.03 -2.54
N PHE A 129 1.55 11.02 -1.71
CA PHE A 129 0.60 11.20 -0.62
C PHE A 129 1.04 12.31 0.33
N ILE A 130 2.25 12.23 0.90
CA ILE A 130 2.77 13.22 1.87
C ILE A 130 2.99 14.59 1.21
N ASP A 131 3.51 14.64 -0.02
CA ASP A 131 3.71 15.88 -0.77
C ASP A 131 2.39 16.66 -0.93
N ARG A 132 1.30 15.96 -1.27
CA ARG A 132 -0.03 16.56 -1.37
C ARG A 132 -0.50 17.12 -0.02
N GLN A 133 -0.26 16.41 1.09
CA GLN A 133 -0.67 16.90 2.41
C GLN A 133 0.07 18.18 2.80
N ILE A 134 1.37 18.23 2.57
CA ILE A 134 2.20 19.38 2.94
C ILE A 134 1.95 20.56 2.02
N THR A 135 1.85 20.34 0.70
CA THR A 135 1.95 21.42 -0.29
C THR A 135 0.63 21.85 -0.92
N VAL A 136 -0.41 21.00 -0.86
CA VAL A 136 -1.71 21.28 -1.48
C VAL A 136 -2.80 21.40 -0.43
N ASN A 137 -2.86 20.46 0.51
CA ASN A 137 -3.91 20.40 1.53
C ASN A 137 -3.58 21.23 2.78
N ASP A 138 -2.41 21.90 2.81
CA ASP A 138 -1.97 22.77 3.92
C ASP A 138 -2.04 22.09 5.30
N LEU A 139 -1.81 20.78 5.33
CA LEU A 139 -1.89 19.94 6.53
C LEU A 139 -3.27 20.04 7.24
N ASP A 140 -4.34 20.24 6.46
CA ASP A 140 -5.72 20.23 6.96
C ASP A 140 -6.05 18.88 7.62
N SER A 141 -6.47 18.92 8.88
CA SER A 141 -6.65 17.71 9.69
C SER A 141 -7.83 16.85 9.22
N ALA A 142 -8.88 17.47 8.69
CA ALA A 142 -10.06 16.75 8.22
C ALA A 142 -9.73 16.00 6.93
N ILE A 143 -9.06 16.65 5.98
CA ILE A 143 -8.61 16.02 4.73
C ILE A 143 -7.58 14.92 5.05
N LEU A 144 -6.58 15.23 5.86
CA LEU A 144 -5.49 14.31 6.20
C LEU A 144 -6.02 13.03 6.86
N SER A 145 -6.90 13.18 7.86
CA SER A 145 -7.48 12.03 8.56
C SER A 145 -8.35 11.18 7.63
N GLN A 146 -9.12 11.81 6.74
CA GLN A 146 -9.96 11.08 5.78
C GLN A 146 -9.11 10.27 4.79
N GLU A 147 -8.13 10.90 4.14
CA GLU A 147 -7.28 10.19 3.18
C GLU A 147 -6.43 9.10 3.86
N ALA A 148 -5.98 9.33 5.12
CA ALA A 148 -5.27 8.33 5.90
C ALA A 148 -6.16 7.12 6.22
N ARG A 149 -7.44 7.30 6.59
CA ARG A 149 -8.39 6.19 6.78
C ARG A 149 -8.56 5.37 5.51
N GLU A 150 -8.74 6.03 4.36
CA GLU A 150 -8.86 5.36 3.07
C GLU A 150 -7.61 4.54 2.74
N LEU A 151 -6.43 5.12 2.98
CA LEU A 151 -5.16 4.42 2.82
C LEU A 151 -5.05 3.22 3.77
N GLY A 152 -5.52 3.34 5.01
CA GLY A 152 -5.66 2.22 5.95
C GLY A 152 -6.50 1.07 5.41
N GLY A 153 -7.63 1.37 4.79
CA GLY A 153 -8.48 0.36 4.14
C GLY A 153 -7.81 -0.33 2.95
N VAL A 154 -7.01 0.41 2.16
CA VAL A 154 -6.17 -0.19 1.12
C VAL A 154 -5.20 -1.21 1.70
N HIS A 155 -4.58 -0.89 2.84
CA HIS A 155 -3.63 -1.78 3.53
C HIS A 155 -4.30 -3.03 4.12
N ALA A 156 -5.55 -2.94 4.60
CA ALA A 156 -6.31 -4.09 5.09
C ALA A 156 -6.48 -5.20 4.05
N ARG A 157 -6.53 -4.85 2.75
CA ARG A 157 -6.59 -5.86 1.66
C ARG A 157 -5.36 -6.76 1.59
N TYR A 158 -4.24 -6.34 2.18
CA TYR A 158 -3.02 -7.13 2.26
C TYR A 158 -2.93 -7.98 3.54
N ALA A 159 -3.90 -7.88 4.45
CA ALA A 159 -3.93 -8.67 5.69
C ALA A 159 -3.92 -10.18 5.43
N GLN A 160 -4.55 -10.63 4.35
CA GLN A 160 -4.55 -12.04 3.91
C GLN A 160 -3.15 -12.58 3.60
N TYR A 161 -2.18 -11.70 3.28
CA TYR A 161 -0.79 -12.06 3.05
C TYR A 161 0.07 -11.92 4.32
N GLY A 162 -0.55 -11.64 5.48
CA GLY A 162 0.12 -11.47 6.76
C GLY A 162 0.58 -10.05 7.06
N PHE A 163 0.10 -9.06 6.32
CA PHE A 163 0.35 -7.66 6.60
C PHE A 163 -0.37 -7.22 7.89
N LYS A 164 0.33 -6.55 8.81
CA LYS A 164 -0.21 -6.14 10.11
C LYS A 164 0.18 -4.69 10.41
N PRO A 165 -0.69 -3.87 11.04
CA PRO A 165 -0.45 -2.45 11.29
C PRO A 165 0.87 -2.08 11.96
N ALA A 166 1.48 -2.99 12.72
CA ALA A 166 2.83 -2.82 13.30
C ALA A 166 3.92 -2.46 12.28
N PHE A 167 3.68 -2.64 10.97
CA PHE A 167 4.58 -2.13 9.94
C PHE A 167 4.70 -0.59 9.94
N LEU A 168 3.65 0.14 10.36
CA LEU A 168 3.64 1.60 10.41
C LEU A 168 4.68 2.10 11.41
N ASP A 169 4.78 1.46 12.57
CA ASP A 169 5.78 1.80 13.59
C ASP A 169 7.21 1.59 13.07
N ILE A 170 7.44 0.48 12.37
CA ILE A 170 8.74 0.15 11.76
C ILE A 170 9.10 1.19 10.69
N TRP A 171 8.12 1.55 9.85
CA TRP A 171 8.29 2.56 8.81
C TRP A 171 8.60 3.94 9.42
N GLN A 172 7.84 4.36 10.44
CA GLN A 172 8.04 5.63 11.13
C GLN A 172 9.41 5.71 11.80
N ASN A 173 9.84 4.66 12.49
CA ASN A 173 11.18 4.60 13.09
C ASN A 173 12.28 4.67 12.02
N SER A 174 12.11 3.96 10.90
CA SER A 174 13.05 4.01 9.78
C SER A 174 13.13 5.40 9.15
N ALA A 175 11.99 6.10 9.04
CA ALA A 175 11.89 7.47 8.55
C ALA A 175 12.66 8.44 9.46
N LEU A 176 12.40 8.42 10.77
CA LEU A 176 13.08 9.29 11.74
C LEU A 176 14.60 9.10 11.71
N LEU A 177 15.10 7.86 11.65
CA LEU A 177 16.54 7.58 11.54
C LEU A 177 17.22 8.23 10.33
N LEU A 178 16.50 8.48 9.25
CA LEU A 178 17.01 9.16 8.06
C LEU A 178 16.88 10.68 8.17
N LEU A 179 15.82 11.19 8.80
CA LEU A 179 15.65 12.63 9.04
C LEU A 179 16.73 13.21 9.95
N GLU A 180 17.12 12.46 10.99
CA GLU A 180 18.20 12.85 11.90
C GLU A 180 19.54 13.10 11.19
N LYS A 181 19.72 12.54 9.99
CA LYS A 181 20.94 12.66 9.17
C LYS A 181 20.88 13.84 8.19
N LEU A 182 19.78 14.56 8.12
CA LEU A 182 19.68 15.77 7.31
C LEU A 182 20.52 16.88 7.93
N LYS A 183 21.08 17.72 7.06
CA LYS A 183 21.85 18.89 7.48
C LYS A 183 20.95 20.12 7.43
N PHE A 184 20.87 20.83 8.54
CA PHE A 184 20.23 22.13 8.66
C PHE A 184 21.29 23.17 9.01
N ASP A 185 21.04 24.41 8.62
CA ASP A 185 21.91 25.53 9.01
C ASP A 185 21.65 25.94 10.47
N ASP A 186 20.41 25.77 10.94
CA ASP A 186 20.00 25.93 12.34
C ASP A 186 19.53 24.59 12.92
N GLU A 187 20.16 24.15 14.02
CA GLU A 187 19.79 22.90 14.70
C GLU A 187 18.41 22.99 15.36
N LYS A 188 17.97 24.19 15.76
CA LYS A 188 16.62 24.38 16.32
C LYS A 188 15.55 24.16 15.26
N GLU A 189 15.78 24.64 14.03
CA GLU A 189 14.90 24.38 12.89
C GLU A 189 14.83 22.88 12.60
N LYS A 190 15.95 22.17 12.71
CA LYS A 190 15.98 20.71 12.55
C LYS A 190 15.15 20.00 13.62
N GLU A 191 15.33 20.34 14.89
CA GLU A 191 14.56 19.78 16.00
C GLU A 191 13.06 20.02 15.76
N LEU A 192 12.68 21.26 15.43
CA LEU A 192 11.29 21.63 15.15
C LEU A 192 10.72 20.88 13.94
N PHE A 193 11.49 20.72 12.87
CA PHE A 193 11.10 19.96 11.68
C PHE A 193 10.88 18.48 11.99
N ILE A 194 11.78 17.86 12.75
CA ILE A 194 11.68 16.44 13.12
C ILE A 194 10.48 16.21 14.05
N ASP A 195 10.24 17.13 15.00
CA ASP A 195 9.08 17.06 15.89
C ASP A 195 7.76 17.24 15.11
N ALA A 196 7.68 18.24 14.22
CA ALA A 196 6.53 18.44 13.36
C ALA A 196 6.27 17.20 12.46
N TRP A 197 7.33 16.62 11.89
CA TRP A 197 7.23 15.38 11.11
C TRP A 197 6.68 14.22 11.95
N ARG A 198 7.15 14.08 13.19
CA ARG A 198 6.72 13.03 14.10
C ARG A 198 5.23 13.15 14.42
N LEU A 199 4.75 14.36 14.70
CA LEU A 199 3.33 14.62 14.97
C LEU A 199 2.47 14.30 13.75
N MET A 200 2.88 14.78 12.56
CA MET A 200 2.18 14.50 11.30
C MET A 200 2.11 13.00 10.98
N ILE A 201 3.22 12.27 11.05
CA ILE A 201 3.24 10.84 10.73
C ILE A 201 2.48 10.02 11.78
N SER A 202 2.56 10.36 13.07
CA SER A 202 1.77 9.68 14.11
C SER A 202 0.27 9.85 13.86
N PHE A 203 -0.16 11.07 13.50
CA PHE A 203 -1.56 11.34 13.13
C PHE A 203 -2.00 10.51 11.92
N ILE A 204 -1.19 10.47 10.85
CA ILE A 204 -1.47 9.63 9.67
C ILE A 204 -1.59 8.15 10.08
N SER A 205 -0.64 7.64 10.86
CA SER A 205 -0.62 6.24 11.29
C SER A 205 -1.86 5.88 12.12
N GLU A 206 -2.30 6.76 13.03
CA GLU A 206 -3.51 6.58 13.83
C GLU A 206 -4.75 6.41 12.94
N PHE A 207 -4.96 7.32 11.99
CA PHE A 207 -6.11 7.25 11.10
C PHE A 207 -6.02 6.10 10.10
N MET A 208 -4.81 5.73 9.67
CA MET A 208 -4.59 4.49 8.91
C MET A 208 -4.98 3.25 9.72
N MET A 209 -4.68 3.19 11.02
CA MET A 209 -5.09 2.08 11.89
C MET A 209 -6.61 2.00 12.01
N ILE A 210 -7.29 3.13 12.24
CA ILE A 210 -8.76 3.21 12.28
C ILE A 210 -9.38 2.68 10.97
N GLY A 211 -8.86 3.13 9.82
CA GLY A 211 -9.33 2.69 8.51
C GLY A 211 -9.06 1.21 8.24
N TYR A 212 -7.90 0.72 8.68
CA TYR A 212 -7.54 -0.69 8.62
C TYR A 212 -8.51 -1.56 9.43
N ASP A 213 -8.73 -1.21 10.70
CA ASP A 213 -9.59 -1.99 11.59
C ASP A 213 -11.04 -2.00 11.14
N SER A 214 -11.56 -0.85 10.70
CA SER A 214 -12.90 -0.73 10.12
C SER A 214 -13.07 -1.67 8.94
N SER A 215 -12.10 -1.69 8.02
CA SER A 215 -12.11 -2.57 6.85
C SER A 215 -12.04 -4.05 7.24
N MET A 216 -11.24 -4.40 8.25
CA MET A 216 -11.14 -5.77 8.74
C MET A 216 -12.43 -6.25 9.43
N GLN A 217 -13.15 -5.37 10.13
CA GLN A 217 -14.44 -5.69 10.74
C GLN A 217 -15.52 -5.99 9.68
N LEU A 218 -15.53 -5.23 8.57
CA LEU A 218 -16.43 -5.48 7.44
C LEU A 218 -16.18 -6.87 6.84
N VAL A 219 -14.93 -7.21 6.52
CA VAL A 219 -14.56 -8.52 5.96
C VAL A 219 -14.96 -9.68 6.89
N ARG A 220 -14.80 -9.52 8.21
CA ARG A 220 -15.24 -10.55 9.18
C ARG A 220 -16.75 -10.72 9.20
N SER A 221 -17.48 -9.61 9.08
CA SER A 221 -18.94 -9.61 9.09
C SER A 221 -19.53 -10.26 7.83
N GLU A 222 -18.92 -10.03 6.68
CA GLU A 222 -19.30 -10.65 5.40
C GLU A 222 -19.11 -12.17 5.43
N LYS A 223 -17.94 -12.65 5.90
CA LYS A 223 -17.68 -14.09 6.05
C LYS A 223 -18.68 -14.79 6.97
N LYS A 224 -19.11 -14.13 8.05
CA LYS A 224 -20.13 -14.66 8.97
C LYS A 224 -21.51 -14.77 8.29
N LYS A 225 -21.86 -13.81 7.43
CA LYS A 225 -23.11 -13.86 6.65
C LYS A 225 -23.07 -15.01 5.64
N GLU A 226 -21.96 -15.16 4.92
CA GLU A 226 -21.75 -16.26 3.97
C GLU A 226 -21.88 -17.64 4.64
N SER A 227 -21.19 -17.86 5.77
CA SER A 227 -21.27 -19.14 6.49
C SER A 227 -22.69 -19.47 6.97
N SER A 228 -23.42 -18.46 7.46
CA SER A 228 -24.80 -18.66 7.94
C SER A 228 -25.83 -18.92 6.83
N SER A 229 -25.53 -18.52 5.59
CA SER A 229 -26.41 -18.75 4.44
C SER A 229 -26.31 -20.18 3.92
N LEU A 230 -25.10 -20.75 3.91
CA LEU A 230 -24.85 -22.14 3.49
C LEU A 230 -25.49 -23.15 4.43
N ASP A 231 -25.47 -22.89 5.74
CA ASP A 231 -26.13 -23.75 6.73
C ASP A 231 -27.65 -23.78 6.54
N LYS A 232 -28.27 -22.66 6.19
CA LYS A 232 -29.72 -22.61 5.95
C LYS A 232 -30.11 -23.38 4.69
N THR A 233 -29.37 -23.23 3.59
CA THR A 233 -29.65 -23.95 2.34
C THR A 233 -29.52 -25.47 2.52
N ASN A 234 -28.55 -25.93 3.29
CA ASN A 234 -28.39 -27.36 3.58
C ASN A 234 -29.52 -27.92 4.46
N VAL A 235 -30.03 -27.14 5.41
CA VAL A 235 -31.18 -27.53 6.24
C VAL A 235 -32.48 -27.56 5.42
N THR A 236 -32.69 -26.60 4.52
CA THR A 236 -33.89 -26.59 3.66
C THR A 236 -33.89 -27.77 2.69
N ASN A 237 -32.76 -28.05 2.04
CA ASN A 237 -32.64 -29.18 1.11
C ASN A 237 -32.80 -30.55 1.81
N LEU A 238 -32.40 -30.68 3.08
CA LEU A 238 -32.65 -31.90 3.86
C LEU A 238 -34.13 -32.05 4.26
N GLN A 239 -34.79 -30.94 4.60
CA GLN A 239 -36.20 -30.96 5.00
C GLN A 239 -37.09 -31.33 3.81
N ASP A 240 -36.83 -30.75 2.63
CA ASP A 240 -37.56 -31.06 1.40
C ASP A 240 -37.38 -32.55 0.99
N ALA A 241 -36.18 -33.12 1.17
CA ALA A 241 -35.93 -34.54 0.91
C ALA A 241 -36.58 -35.52 1.91
N ILE A 242 -36.87 -35.06 3.14
CA ILE A 242 -37.59 -35.86 4.14
C ILE A 242 -39.10 -35.84 3.87
N ASP A 243 -39.63 -34.69 3.45
CA ASP A 243 -41.06 -34.52 3.19
C ASP A 243 -41.50 -35.24 1.90
N ASP A 244 -40.64 -35.31 0.86
CA ASP A 244 -40.92 -36.09 -0.35
C ASP A 244 -40.98 -37.62 -0.11
N ASN A 245 -40.28 -38.15 0.90
CA ASN A 245 -40.32 -39.58 1.24
C ASN A 245 -41.53 -40.00 2.09
N ARG A 246 -42.37 -39.04 2.54
CA ARG A 246 -43.51 -39.33 3.43
C ARG A 246 -44.83 -39.54 2.69
N THR A 247 -44.87 -39.29 1.38
CA THR A 247 -46.12 -39.24 0.60
C THR A 247 -46.56 -40.57 -0.04
N ASP A 248 -45.77 -41.64 0.06
CA ASP A 248 -46.05 -42.89 -0.70
C ASP A 248 -46.67 -44.05 0.12
N ASN A 249 -47.07 -43.85 1.37
CA ASN A 249 -47.56 -44.94 2.23
C ASN A 249 -49.08 -44.98 2.52
N SER A 250 -49.91 -44.29 1.74
CA SER A 250 -51.37 -44.25 1.95
C SER A 250 -52.19 -44.78 0.77
N THR A 251 -52.03 -46.05 0.39
CA THR A 251 -53.05 -46.75 -0.41
C THR A 251 -52.88 -48.27 -0.27
N ASN A 252 -53.44 -48.88 0.79
CA ASN A 252 -54.05 -50.21 0.68
C ASN A 252 -54.82 -50.61 1.96
N SER A 253 -56.11 -50.31 2.03
CA SER A 253 -57.03 -51.10 2.86
C SER A 253 -58.47 -50.79 2.50
N GLY A 254 -59.03 -51.57 1.57
CA GLY A 254 -60.45 -51.53 1.28
C GLY A 254 -60.81 -52.55 0.21
N GLU A 255 -61.16 -53.77 0.64
CA GLU A 255 -62.28 -54.57 0.11
C GLU A 255 -62.15 -56.03 0.58
N ARG A 256 -63.00 -56.42 1.54
CA ARG A 256 -63.79 -57.66 1.54
C ARG A 256 -64.80 -57.64 2.68
#